data_AF-A0A431HDI4-F1
#
_entry.id   AF-A0A431HDI4-F1
#
_cell.length_a   1.000
_cell.length_b   1.000
_cell.length_c   1.000
_cell.angle_alpha   90.00
_cell.angle_beta   90.00
_cell.angle_gamma   90.00
#
_symmetry.space_group_name_H-M   'P 1'
#
loop_
_entity.id
_entity.type
_entity.pdbx_description
1 polymer ?
#
loop_
_entity_poly.entity_id
_entity_poly.type
_entity_poly.pdbx_seq_one_letter_code
_entity_poly.pdbx_strand_id
1 'polypeptide(L)'
;MIVNTKYMYNLLVTNSKVTKVDVEKELNQYINSKNYILKSLEPYQFYINNFTRINFEDLKNITNYNLNYKLRINSNTEKFGIDTEKLKRILNVLCEINKNIKKLEKTKEIVKTIPNYEVYKDILNSFNETISDEIVYKGYVFNLPFNLSDIKIAKVECSKYGKKIDWNATNKKKKEILDKGGILYKVLERDKEFRIIKDNGGEKYITYFQKDFDYLWNWVKSKVKVLNSAYYRFKPTYYNNTSTGGKLGNINKLSLLKTSNSELLKNFI
;
A
#
# COMPACT_ATOMS: atom_id res chain seq x y z
N MET A 1 9.54 -21.09 -3.12
CA MET A 1 8.45 -20.48 -3.93
C MET A 1 8.74 -18.99 -4.04
N ILE A 2 9.31 -18.54 -5.17
CA ILE A 2 9.70 -17.13 -5.34
C ILE A 2 8.45 -16.37 -5.78
N VAL A 3 7.73 -15.79 -4.83
CA VAL A 3 6.70 -14.79 -5.14
C VAL A 3 7.42 -13.60 -5.75
N ASN A 4 7.26 -13.45 -7.05
CA ASN A 4 7.89 -12.42 -7.86
C ASN A 4 7.53 -11.05 -7.25
N THR A 5 8.48 -10.38 -6.59
CA THR A 5 8.24 -9.11 -5.88
C THR A 5 7.82 -7.97 -6.77
N LYS A 6 8.16 -8.06 -8.05
CA LYS A 6 7.64 -7.14 -9.06
C LYS A 6 6.11 -7.17 -9.09
N TYR A 7 5.52 -8.34 -8.81
CA TYR A 7 4.09 -8.56 -8.69
C TYR A 7 3.50 -7.92 -7.42
N MET A 8 4.15 -8.10 -6.26
CA MET A 8 3.73 -7.49 -4.98
C MET A 8 3.86 -5.96 -5.00
N TYR A 9 4.88 -5.42 -5.66
CA TYR A 9 5.05 -3.98 -5.85
C TYR A 9 3.94 -3.38 -6.73
N ASN A 10 3.62 -4.02 -7.85
CA ASN A 10 2.51 -3.58 -8.70
C ASN A 10 1.17 -3.59 -7.93
N LEU A 11 0.94 -4.61 -7.09
CA LEU A 11 -0.23 -4.72 -6.19
C LEU A 11 -0.35 -3.55 -5.20
N LEU A 12 0.76 -3.14 -4.58
CA LEU A 12 0.78 -2.01 -3.63
C LEU A 12 0.57 -0.66 -4.32
N VAL A 13 1.10 -0.49 -5.53
CA VAL A 13 0.92 0.74 -6.33
C VAL A 13 -0.51 0.85 -6.89
N THR A 14 -1.16 -0.26 -7.23
CA THR A 14 -2.57 -0.25 -7.68
C THR A 14 -3.59 -0.08 -6.56
N ASN A 15 -3.22 -0.34 -5.30
CA ASN A 15 -4.09 -0.16 -4.14
C ASN A 15 -4.38 1.31 -3.78
N SER A 16 -3.83 2.28 -4.50
CA SER A 16 -4.31 3.66 -4.47
C SER A 16 -5.56 3.82 -5.37
N LYS A 17 -6.70 3.28 -4.91
CA LYS A 17 -8.07 3.63 -5.36
C LYS A 17 -8.49 3.32 -6.82
N VAL A 18 -7.84 2.42 -7.56
CA VAL A 18 -8.33 2.05 -8.90
C VAL A 18 -8.93 0.64 -8.87
N THR A 19 -10.26 0.52 -8.78
CA THR A 19 -10.93 -0.79 -8.85
C THR A 19 -11.16 -1.20 -10.30
N LYS A 20 -11.30 -2.51 -10.56
CA LYS A 20 -11.64 -3.06 -11.89
C LYS A 20 -12.91 -2.41 -12.46
N VAL A 21 -13.87 -2.11 -11.59
CA VAL A 21 -15.16 -1.45 -11.93
C VAL A 21 -14.94 -0.02 -12.42
N ASP A 22 -13.98 0.70 -11.83
CA ASP A 22 -13.67 2.08 -12.22
C ASP A 22 -13.02 2.15 -13.60
N VAL A 23 -12.10 1.22 -13.91
CA VAL A 23 -11.41 1.16 -15.22
C VAL A 23 -12.38 0.85 -16.35
N GLU A 24 -13.32 -0.08 -16.17
CA GLU A 24 -14.30 -0.43 -17.20
C GLU A 24 -15.30 0.71 -17.46
N LYS A 25 -15.75 1.38 -16.40
CA LYS A 25 -16.63 2.55 -16.53
C LYS A 25 -15.96 3.69 -17.27
N GLU A 26 -14.71 4.00 -16.92
CA GLU A 26 -13.93 5.07 -17.56
C GLU A 26 -13.61 4.74 -19.03
N LEU A 27 -13.24 3.49 -19.32
CA LEU A 27 -13.01 3.03 -20.69
C LEU A 27 -14.27 3.18 -21.56
N ASN A 28 -15.44 2.77 -21.04
CA ASN A 28 -16.71 2.91 -21.74
C ASN A 28 -17.07 4.39 -22.00
N GLN A 29 -16.76 5.28 -21.06
CA GLN A 29 -16.95 6.72 -21.25
C GLN A 29 -16.11 7.25 -22.41
N TYR A 30 -14.81 6.91 -22.45
CA TYR A 30 -13.94 7.33 -23.55
C TYR A 30 -14.35 6.73 -24.90
N ILE A 31 -14.82 5.48 -24.94
CA ILE A 31 -15.35 4.86 -26.16
C ILE A 31 -16.58 5.62 -26.66
N ASN A 32 -17.50 5.99 -25.76
CA ASN A 32 -18.67 6.78 -26.13
C ASN A 32 -18.28 8.16 -26.67
N SER A 33 -17.33 8.84 -26.02
CA SER A 33 -16.81 10.13 -26.50
C SER A 33 -16.11 10.00 -27.85
N LYS A 34 -15.33 8.94 -28.08
CA LYS A 34 -14.71 8.62 -29.37
C LYS A 34 -15.76 8.48 -30.47
N ASN A 35 -16.80 7.69 -30.24
CA ASN A 35 -17.87 7.45 -31.21
C ASN A 35 -18.63 8.74 -31.55
N TYR A 36 -18.91 9.58 -30.55
CA TYR A 36 -19.53 10.89 -30.75
C TYR A 36 -18.67 11.79 -31.65
N ILE A 37 -17.36 11.85 -31.39
CA ILE A 37 -16.44 12.66 -32.20
C ILE A 37 -16.33 12.12 -33.63
N LEU A 38 -16.20 10.82 -33.81
CA LEU A 38 -16.16 10.21 -35.15
C LEU A 38 -17.44 10.55 -35.93
N LYS A 39 -18.62 10.47 -35.30
CA LYS A 39 -19.88 10.89 -35.92
C LYS A 39 -19.88 12.36 -36.31
N SER A 40 -19.32 13.24 -35.48
CA SER A 40 -19.19 14.67 -35.79
C SER A 40 -18.23 14.95 -36.97
N LEU A 41 -17.35 14.01 -37.29
CA LEU A 41 -16.40 14.10 -38.39
C LEU A 41 -16.96 13.54 -39.71
N GLU A 42 -18.04 12.75 -39.70
CA GLU A 42 -18.67 12.17 -40.91
C GLU A 42 -18.95 13.19 -42.02
N PRO A 43 -19.46 14.42 -41.73
CA PRO A 43 -19.65 15.43 -42.76
C PRO A 43 -18.36 15.85 -43.49
N TYR A 44 -17.20 15.64 -42.86
CA TYR A 44 -15.88 15.94 -43.42
C TYR A 44 -15.23 14.72 -44.08
N GLN A 45 -15.90 13.55 -44.13
CA GLN A 45 -15.33 12.31 -44.65
C GLN A 45 -14.83 12.45 -46.09
N PHE A 46 -15.64 13.04 -46.97
CA PHE A 46 -15.24 13.30 -48.36
C PHE A 46 -13.99 14.18 -48.43
N TYR A 47 -13.93 15.21 -47.59
CA TYR A 47 -12.80 16.11 -47.54
C TYR A 47 -11.52 15.40 -47.05
N ILE A 48 -11.63 14.69 -45.93
CA ILE A 48 -10.52 13.97 -45.29
C ILE A 48 -9.93 12.96 -46.27
N ASN A 49 -10.77 12.14 -46.91
CA ASN A 49 -10.32 11.07 -47.81
C ASN A 49 -9.65 11.59 -49.09
N ASN A 50 -10.12 12.71 -49.65
CA ASN A 50 -9.67 13.17 -50.98
C ASN A 50 -8.62 14.28 -50.92
N PHE A 51 -8.57 15.04 -49.82
CA PHE A 51 -7.77 16.26 -49.72
C PHE A 51 -6.77 16.26 -48.56
N THR A 52 -6.72 15.18 -47.78
CA THR A 52 -5.69 15.00 -46.74
C THR A 52 -4.91 13.72 -46.98
N ARG A 53 -3.77 13.57 -46.31
CA ARG A 53 -2.94 12.35 -46.36
C ARG A 53 -3.40 11.28 -45.37
N ILE A 54 -4.64 11.34 -44.90
CA ILE A 54 -5.22 10.45 -43.90
C ILE A 54 -6.58 10.00 -44.40
N ASN A 55 -6.85 8.69 -44.33
CA ASN A 55 -8.20 8.21 -44.58
C ASN A 55 -9.06 8.37 -43.32
N PHE A 56 -10.36 8.59 -43.51
CA PHE A 56 -11.32 8.67 -42.41
C PHE A 56 -11.26 7.44 -41.49
N GLU A 57 -11.00 6.26 -42.05
CA GLU A 57 -10.84 5.03 -41.29
C GLU A 57 -9.61 5.03 -40.38
N ASP A 58 -8.51 5.66 -40.82
CA ASP A 58 -7.28 5.77 -40.03
C ASP A 58 -7.48 6.64 -38.78
N LEU A 59 -8.48 7.52 -38.79
CA LEU A 59 -8.83 8.36 -37.64
C LEU A 59 -9.34 7.56 -36.46
N LYS A 60 -9.90 6.36 -36.68
CA LYS A 60 -10.39 5.51 -35.60
C LYS A 60 -9.28 5.14 -34.62
N ASN A 61 -8.03 5.01 -35.08
CA ASN A 61 -6.91 4.53 -34.26
C ASN A 61 -5.75 5.54 -34.17
N ILE A 62 -5.98 6.79 -34.56
CA ILE A 62 -4.95 7.82 -34.57
C ILE A 62 -4.50 8.16 -33.14
N THR A 63 -3.18 8.09 -32.90
CA THR A 63 -2.58 8.34 -31.57
C THR A 63 -1.39 9.29 -31.58
N ASN A 64 -0.80 9.58 -32.76
CA ASN A 64 0.41 10.39 -32.87
C ASN A 64 0.19 11.74 -33.58
N TYR A 65 0.84 12.76 -33.00
CA TYR A 65 0.82 14.16 -33.43
C TYR A 65 1.74 14.35 -34.65
N ASN A 66 1.14 14.34 -35.83
CA ASN A 66 1.67 15.11 -36.97
C ASN A 66 0.54 15.52 -37.92
N LEU A 67 -0.58 15.94 -37.33
CA LEU A 67 -1.78 16.38 -38.03
C LEU A 67 -1.48 17.57 -38.95
N ASN A 68 -0.58 18.48 -38.56
CA ASN A 68 -0.19 19.63 -39.40
C ASN A 68 0.45 19.22 -40.73
N TYR A 69 1.27 18.16 -40.75
CA TYR A 69 1.94 17.70 -41.97
C TYR A 69 1.04 16.81 -42.83
N LYS A 70 0.14 16.06 -42.20
CA LYS A 70 -0.77 15.11 -42.87
C LYS A 70 -2.07 15.74 -43.35
N LEU A 71 -2.59 16.75 -42.64
CA LEU A 71 -3.74 17.54 -43.07
C LEU A 71 -3.38 18.61 -44.09
N ARG A 72 -2.10 18.70 -44.53
CA ARG A 72 -1.54 19.73 -45.43
C ARG A 72 -2.64 20.33 -46.31
N ILE A 73 -3.19 21.42 -45.78
CA ILE A 73 -4.41 22.05 -46.24
C ILE A 73 -4.00 22.66 -47.57
N ASN A 74 -4.40 22.01 -48.68
CA ASN A 74 -4.13 22.56 -49.99
C ASN A 74 -4.79 23.95 -50.05
N SER A 75 -4.17 24.96 -50.66
CA SER A 75 -4.63 26.37 -50.63
C SER A 75 -6.04 26.63 -51.19
N ASN A 76 -6.74 25.59 -51.65
CA ASN A 76 -8.11 25.62 -52.14
C ASN A 76 -9.19 25.31 -51.08
N THR A 77 -8.86 25.12 -49.80
CA THR A 77 -9.83 24.69 -48.77
C THR A 77 -10.82 25.76 -48.36
N GLU A 78 -10.44 27.04 -48.49
CA GLU A 78 -11.36 28.17 -48.30
C GLU A 78 -12.50 28.13 -49.33
N LYS A 79 -12.28 27.56 -50.53
CA LYS A 79 -13.32 27.40 -51.56
C LYS A 79 -14.42 26.41 -51.17
N PHE A 80 -14.18 25.55 -50.18
CA PHE A 80 -15.15 24.56 -49.69
C PHE A 80 -15.83 24.97 -48.37
N GLY A 81 -15.55 26.15 -47.84
CA GLY A 81 -16.18 26.66 -46.61
C GLY A 81 -15.83 25.87 -45.34
N ILE A 82 -14.74 25.11 -45.35
CA ILE A 82 -14.35 24.25 -44.22
C ILE A 82 -13.53 25.05 -43.20
N ASP A 83 -14.03 25.12 -41.96
CA ASP A 83 -13.26 25.66 -40.83
C ASP A 83 -12.18 24.66 -40.42
N THR A 84 -10.99 24.88 -40.98
CA THR A 84 -9.83 24.03 -40.76
C THR A 84 -9.33 24.06 -39.31
N GLU A 85 -9.57 25.14 -38.57
CA GLU A 85 -9.12 25.29 -37.19
C GLU A 85 -10.04 24.51 -36.24
N LYS A 86 -11.35 24.53 -36.50
CA LYS A 86 -12.31 23.66 -35.82
C LYS A 86 -12.02 22.19 -36.08
N LEU A 87 -11.70 21.81 -37.32
CA LEU A 87 -11.35 20.42 -37.66
C LEU A 87 -10.10 19.94 -36.91
N LYS A 88 -9.04 20.77 -36.84
CA LYS A 88 -7.83 20.47 -36.05
C LYS A 88 -8.15 20.24 -34.58
N ARG A 89 -8.98 21.10 -33.97
CA ARG A 89 -9.38 20.97 -32.56
C ARG A 89 -10.07 19.63 -32.32
N ILE A 90 -11.02 19.25 -33.18
CA ILE A 90 -11.74 17.97 -33.07
C ILE A 90 -10.78 16.79 -33.18
N LEU A 91 -9.85 16.83 -34.14
CA LEU A 91 -8.85 15.77 -34.34
C LEU A 91 -7.85 15.65 -33.19
N ASN A 92 -7.46 16.77 -32.57
CA ASN A 92 -6.62 16.76 -31.38
C ASN A 92 -7.32 16.10 -30.19
N VAL A 93 -8.61 16.39 -29.99
CA VAL A 93 -9.41 15.74 -28.93
C VAL A 93 -9.52 14.23 -29.21
N LEU A 94 -9.76 13.83 -30.46
CA LEU A 94 -9.80 12.41 -30.84
C LEU A 94 -8.47 11.68 -30.54
N CYS A 95 -7.34 12.32 -30.82
CA CYS A 95 -6.02 11.77 -30.51
C CYS A 95 -5.83 11.53 -29.00
N GLU A 96 -6.21 12.50 -28.16
CA GLU A 96 -6.10 12.37 -26.71
C GLU A 96 -7.02 11.28 -26.16
N ILE A 97 -8.24 11.18 -26.68
CA ILE A 97 -9.17 10.10 -26.32
C ILE A 97 -8.56 8.73 -26.68
N ASN A 98 -8.03 8.56 -27.89
CA ASN A 98 -7.42 7.30 -28.31
C ASN A 98 -6.18 6.93 -27.47
N LYS A 99 -5.36 7.90 -27.06
CA LYS A 99 -4.25 7.67 -26.12
C LYS A 99 -4.74 7.18 -24.77
N ASN A 100 -5.79 7.80 -24.24
CA ASN A 100 -6.39 7.42 -22.95
C ASN A 100 -7.02 6.03 -23.00
N ILE A 101 -7.74 5.69 -24.08
CA ILE A 101 -8.27 4.33 -24.32
C ILE A 101 -7.13 3.31 -24.28
N LYS A 102 -6.05 3.52 -25.05
CA LYS A 102 -4.91 2.59 -25.10
C LYS A 102 -4.25 2.41 -23.72
N LYS A 103 -4.16 3.48 -22.93
CA LYS A 103 -3.65 3.43 -21.55
C LYS A 103 -4.57 2.63 -20.63
N LEU A 104 -5.88 2.82 -20.73
CA LEU A 104 -6.87 2.12 -19.92
C LEU A 104 -6.98 0.63 -20.30
N GLU A 105 -6.88 0.28 -21.58
CA GLU A 105 -6.85 -1.12 -22.04
C GLU A 105 -5.66 -1.88 -21.43
N LYS A 106 -4.46 -1.30 -21.47
CA LYS A 106 -3.26 -1.86 -20.82
C LYS A 106 -3.46 -2.01 -19.31
N THR A 107 -4.11 -1.03 -18.68
CA THR A 107 -4.42 -1.08 -17.24
C THR A 107 -5.43 -2.19 -16.92
N LYS A 108 -6.45 -2.38 -17.77
CA LYS A 108 -7.46 -3.44 -17.65
C LYS A 108 -6.85 -4.82 -17.72
N GLU A 109 -5.88 -5.04 -18.61
CA GLU A 109 -5.13 -6.30 -18.70
C GLU A 109 -4.35 -6.57 -17.42
N ILE A 110 -3.64 -5.58 -16.88
CA ILE A 110 -2.91 -5.70 -15.61
C ILE A 110 -3.87 -6.05 -14.48
N VAL A 111 -4.99 -5.33 -14.33
CA VAL A 111 -5.96 -5.57 -13.26
C VAL A 111 -6.59 -6.97 -13.36
N LYS A 112 -6.77 -7.52 -14.56
CA LYS A 112 -7.23 -8.91 -14.75
C LYS A 112 -6.29 -9.94 -14.13
N THR A 113 -5.00 -9.65 -14.05
CA THR A 113 -3.98 -10.55 -13.50
C THR A 113 -3.82 -10.42 -11.98
N ILE A 114 -4.41 -9.38 -11.37
CA ILE A 114 -4.34 -9.15 -9.93
C ILE A 114 -5.43 -10.00 -9.25
N PRO A 115 -5.06 -10.87 -8.28
CA PRO A 115 -6.06 -11.63 -7.52
C PRO A 115 -6.97 -10.68 -6.73
N ASN A 116 -8.23 -11.05 -6.57
CA ASN A 116 -9.13 -10.29 -5.71
C ASN A 116 -8.65 -10.34 -4.24
N TYR A 117 -9.19 -9.45 -3.41
CA TYR A 117 -8.75 -9.33 -2.02
C TYR A 117 -8.92 -10.63 -1.22
N GLU A 118 -10.00 -11.38 -1.47
CA GLU A 118 -10.28 -12.66 -0.79
C GLU A 118 -9.20 -13.69 -1.11
N VAL A 119 -8.91 -13.90 -2.39
CA VAL A 119 -7.83 -14.79 -2.84
C VAL A 119 -6.48 -14.33 -2.30
N TYR A 120 -6.20 -13.02 -2.29
CA TYR A 120 -4.97 -12.50 -1.69
C TYR A 120 -4.86 -12.79 -0.18
N LYS A 121 -5.96 -12.58 0.56
CA LYS A 121 -6.04 -12.86 1.99
C LYS A 121 -5.82 -14.35 2.27
N ASP A 122 -6.43 -15.22 1.49
CA ASP A 122 -6.30 -16.67 1.63
C ASP A 122 -4.86 -17.13 1.35
N ILE A 123 -4.22 -16.59 0.30
CA ILE A 123 -2.81 -16.85 0.00
C ILE A 123 -1.92 -16.41 1.18
N LEU A 124 -2.15 -15.22 1.74
CA LEU A 124 -1.35 -14.73 2.87
C LEU A 124 -1.52 -15.58 4.12
N ASN A 125 -2.76 -15.96 4.44
CA ASN A 125 -3.04 -16.78 5.61
C ASN A 125 -2.39 -18.16 5.47
N SER A 126 -2.60 -18.83 4.34
CA SER A 126 -2.00 -20.14 4.05
C SER A 126 -0.47 -20.09 4.10
N PHE A 127 0.14 -19.04 3.55
CA PHE A 127 1.58 -18.82 3.61
C PHE A 127 2.07 -18.64 5.06
N ASN A 128 1.40 -17.80 5.84
CA ASN A 128 1.78 -17.52 7.22
C ASN A 128 1.60 -18.73 8.13
N GLU A 129 0.52 -19.49 7.96
CA GLU A 129 0.26 -20.74 8.68
C GLU A 129 1.36 -21.77 8.38
N THR A 130 1.62 -22.02 7.10
CA THR A 130 2.65 -22.97 6.67
C THR A 130 4.01 -22.62 7.25
N ILE A 131 4.44 -21.35 7.12
CA ILE A 131 5.73 -20.92 7.66
C ILE A 131 5.76 -20.99 9.18
N SER A 132 4.66 -20.65 9.84
CA SER A 132 4.57 -20.74 11.30
C SER A 132 4.75 -22.17 11.77
N ASP A 133 4.10 -23.13 11.11
CA ASP A 133 4.22 -24.54 11.45
C ASP A 133 5.64 -25.07 11.23
N GLU A 134 6.27 -24.72 10.11
CA GLU A 134 7.66 -25.08 9.82
C GLU A 134 8.62 -24.51 10.88
N ILE A 135 8.44 -23.27 11.30
CA ILE A 135 9.33 -22.62 12.28
C ILE A 135 9.07 -23.13 13.71
N VAL A 136 7.80 -23.29 14.11
CA VAL A 136 7.41 -23.64 15.48
C VAL A 136 7.60 -25.13 15.75
N TYR A 137 7.12 -26.01 14.86
CA TYR A 137 7.15 -27.46 15.11
C TYR A 137 8.44 -28.12 14.64
N LYS A 138 9.02 -27.65 13.52
CA LYS A 138 10.25 -28.25 12.96
C LYS A 138 11.51 -27.46 13.29
N GLY A 139 11.37 -26.32 13.98
CA GLY A 139 12.49 -25.50 14.42
C GLY A 139 13.23 -24.80 13.28
N TYR A 140 12.59 -24.62 12.12
CA TYR A 140 13.23 -23.99 10.98
C TYR A 140 13.51 -22.49 11.18
N VAL A 141 14.50 -22.01 10.44
CA VAL A 141 14.80 -20.59 10.30
C VAL A 141 14.32 -20.16 8.92
N PHE A 142 13.33 -19.27 8.87
CA PHE A 142 12.81 -18.77 7.61
C PHE A 142 13.58 -17.54 7.17
N ASN A 143 14.25 -17.63 6.02
CA ASN A 143 14.91 -16.50 5.40
C ASN A 143 13.89 -15.67 4.61
N LEU A 144 13.63 -14.44 5.06
CA LEU A 144 12.78 -13.52 4.33
C LEU A 144 13.50 -13.07 3.06
N PRO A 145 12.78 -13.04 1.92
CA PRO A 145 13.37 -12.59 0.67
C PRO A 145 13.66 -11.06 0.71
N PHE A 146 14.37 -10.57 -0.30
CA PHE A 146 14.75 -9.13 -0.43
C PHE A 146 15.66 -8.60 0.68
N ASN A 147 16.54 -9.46 1.19
CA ASN A 147 17.46 -9.12 2.27
C ASN A 147 16.73 -8.62 3.54
N LEU A 148 15.49 -9.08 3.76
CA LEU A 148 14.74 -8.79 4.97
C LEU A 148 15.15 -9.69 6.14
N SER A 149 16.22 -10.47 6.01
CA SER A 149 16.82 -11.30 7.07
C SER A 149 15.95 -12.48 7.53
N ASP A 150 16.30 -13.09 8.65
CA ASP A 150 15.75 -14.36 9.12
C ASP A 150 14.71 -14.17 10.22
N ILE A 151 13.64 -14.97 10.18
CA ILE A 151 12.71 -15.18 11.28
C ILE A 151 12.94 -16.57 11.86
N LYS A 152 12.98 -16.66 13.19
CA LYS A 152 13.08 -17.92 13.93
C LYS A 152 12.42 -17.83 15.30
N ILE A 153 12.22 -18.96 15.97
CA ILE A 153 11.99 -18.98 17.41
C ILE A 153 13.34 -18.89 18.13
N ALA A 154 13.44 -17.97 19.08
CA ALA A 154 14.59 -17.85 19.97
C ALA A 154 14.19 -18.21 21.39
N LYS A 155 15.02 -19.02 22.05
CA LYS A 155 14.97 -19.22 23.50
C LYS A 155 15.62 -18.00 24.16
N VAL A 156 14.86 -17.27 24.96
CA VAL A 156 15.32 -16.05 25.64
C VAL A 156 15.17 -16.28 27.14
N GLU A 157 16.24 -16.01 27.90
CA GLU A 157 16.18 -16.06 29.36
C GLU A 157 15.22 -14.98 29.87
N CYS A 158 14.36 -15.37 30.81
CA CYS A 158 13.53 -14.42 31.50
C CYS A 158 14.43 -13.52 32.36
N SER A 159 14.23 -12.20 32.27
CA SER A 159 14.98 -11.26 33.11
C SER A 159 14.83 -11.61 34.59
N LYS A 160 15.95 -11.80 35.28
CA LYS A 160 16.01 -12.01 36.74
C LYS A 160 15.50 -10.80 37.53
N TYR A 161 15.44 -9.63 36.90
CA TYR A 161 15.17 -8.34 37.55
C TYR A 161 13.73 -7.85 37.42
N GLY A 162 12.79 -8.72 37.03
CA GLY A 162 11.38 -8.37 37.01
C GLY A 162 10.52 -9.61 36.85
N LYS A 163 9.96 -10.10 37.96
CA LYS A 163 9.00 -11.20 37.92
C LYS A 163 7.83 -10.77 37.02
N LYS A 164 7.67 -11.41 35.85
CA LYS A 164 6.53 -11.14 34.97
C LYS A 164 5.28 -11.77 35.57
N ILE A 165 4.21 -10.99 35.69
CA ILE A 165 2.92 -11.47 36.19
C ILE A 165 2.33 -12.45 35.16
N ASP A 166 1.96 -13.63 35.63
CA ASP A 166 1.15 -14.57 34.88
C ASP A 166 -0.32 -14.22 35.10
N TRP A 167 -0.90 -13.47 34.17
CA TRP A 167 -2.30 -13.04 34.25
C TRP A 167 -3.29 -14.20 34.22
N ASN A 168 -2.96 -15.31 33.54
CA ASN A 168 -3.85 -16.46 33.45
C ASN A 168 -3.93 -17.17 34.80
N ALA A 169 -2.78 -17.48 35.41
CA ALA A 169 -2.72 -18.07 36.75
C ALA A 169 -3.29 -17.12 37.82
N THR A 170 -3.00 -15.81 37.70
CA THR A 170 -3.54 -14.77 38.60
C THR A 170 -5.08 -14.72 38.54
N ASN A 171 -5.67 -14.77 37.35
CA ASN A 171 -7.12 -14.74 37.18
C ASN A 171 -7.79 -16.00 37.74
N LYS A 172 -7.17 -17.18 37.54
CA LYS A 172 -7.66 -18.43 38.12
C LYS A 172 -7.66 -18.38 39.65
N LYS A 173 -6.56 -17.97 40.26
CA LYS A 173 -6.43 -17.83 41.72
C LYS A 173 -7.39 -16.78 42.29
N LYS A 174 -7.57 -15.66 41.59
CA LYS A 174 -8.55 -14.63 41.95
C LYS A 174 -9.97 -15.21 42.01
N LYS A 175 -10.34 -16.03 41.03
CA LYS A 175 -11.64 -16.70 40.99
C LYS A 175 -11.79 -17.69 42.16
N GLU A 176 -10.79 -18.53 42.41
CA GLU A 176 -10.81 -19.50 43.51
C GLU A 176 -10.99 -18.83 44.89
N ILE A 177 -10.37 -17.67 45.12
CA ILE A 177 -10.54 -16.91 46.38
C ILE A 177 -11.96 -16.39 46.52
N LEU A 178 -12.53 -15.83 45.44
CA LEU A 178 -13.91 -15.32 45.44
C LEU A 178 -14.94 -16.44 45.61
N ASP A 179 -14.73 -17.58 44.95
CA ASP A 179 -15.61 -18.76 45.03
C ASP A 179 -15.64 -19.35 46.46
N LYS A 180 -14.57 -19.18 47.24
CA LYS A 180 -14.49 -19.56 48.66
C LYS A 180 -15.05 -18.50 49.62
N GLY A 181 -15.56 -17.37 49.11
CA GLY A 181 -16.00 -16.23 49.91
C GLY A 181 -14.86 -15.41 50.52
N GLY A 182 -13.62 -15.59 50.04
CA GLY A 182 -12.44 -14.87 50.51
C GLY A 182 -12.36 -13.44 49.96
N ILE A 183 -11.60 -12.60 50.66
CA ILE A 183 -11.38 -11.20 50.28
C ILE A 183 -10.03 -11.09 49.56
N LEU A 184 -10.01 -10.44 48.40
CA LEU A 184 -8.78 -10.24 47.62
C LEU A 184 -7.86 -9.19 48.24
N TYR A 185 -6.56 -9.46 48.29
CA TYR A 185 -5.58 -8.49 48.78
C TYR A 185 -5.61 -7.17 48.01
N LYS A 186 -5.77 -6.06 48.73
CA LYS A 186 -5.72 -4.69 48.22
C LYS A 186 -5.03 -3.78 49.23
N VAL A 187 -4.05 -3.02 48.75
CA VAL A 187 -3.44 -1.94 49.53
C VAL A 187 -4.42 -0.77 49.60
N LEU A 188 -4.70 -0.30 50.81
CA LEU A 188 -5.64 0.80 51.06
C LEU A 188 -4.91 2.14 51.14
N GLU A 189 -3.77 2.18 51.83
CA GLU A 189 -3.02 3.42 52.09
C GLU A 189 -1.51 3.22 51.94
N ARG A 190 -0.83 4.26 51.43
CA ARG A 190 0.63 4.33 51.30
C ARG A 190 1.14 5.66 51.83
N ASP A 191 2.38 5.68 52.32
CA ASP A 191 3.05 6.91 52.74
C ASP A 191 3.63 7.70 51.55
N LYS A 192 4.27 8.85 51.86
CA LYS A 192 4.96 9.71 50.88
C LYS A 192 6.15 9.01 50.19
N GLU A 193 6.61 7.89 50.72
CA GLU A 193 7.72 7.08 50.21
C GLU A 193 7.22 5.77 49.56
N PHE A 194 5.90 5.67 49.29
CA PHE A 194 5.22 4.52 48.68
C PHE A 194 5.25 3.20 49.49
N ARG A 195 5.60 3.23 50.78
CA ARG A 195 5.50 2.06 51.67
C ARG A 195 4.04 1.82 52.03
N ILE A 196 3.68 0.55 52.27
CA ILE A 196 2.31 0.16 52.62
C ILE A 196 2.08 0.49 54.09
N ILE A 197 1.11 1.38 54.36
CA ILE A 197 0.68 1.71 55.72
C ILE A 197 -0.46 0.79 56.14
N LYS A 198 -1.41 0.57 55.23
CA LYS A 198 -2.64 -0.18 55.50
C LYS A 198 -3.06 -0.98 54.28
N ASP A 199 -3.45 -2.22 54.52
CA ASP A 199 -4.12 -3.06 53.54
C ASP A 199 -5.40 -3.65 54.13
N ASN A 200 -6.16 -4.35 53.28
CA ASN A 200 -7.42 -4.96 53.67
C ASN A 200 -7.27 -6.38 54.26
N GLY A 201 -6.05 -6.84 54.55
CA GLY A 201 -5.78 -8.19 55.05
C GLY A 201 -6.18 -9.34 54.11
N GLY A 202 -6.51 -9.06 52.85
CA GLY A 202 -7.00 -10.07 51.91
C GLY A 202 -5.91 -11.03 51.40
N GLU A 203 -6.34 -12.07 50.68
CA GLU A 203 -5.43 -13.08 50.13
C GLU A 203 -4.69 -12.59 48.88
N LYS A 204 -3.36 -12.80 48.84
CA LYS A 204 -2.52 -12.43 47.69
C LYS A 204 -2.77 -13.38 46.51
N TYR A 205 -3.21 -12.82 45.39
CA TYR A 205 -3.63 -13.58 44.21
C TYR A 205 -2.70 -13.41 42.99
N ILE A 206 -1.81 -12.42 42.99
CA ILE A 206 -0.86 -12.19 41.90
C ILE A 206 0.15 -13.35 41.83
N THR A 207 0.16 -14.02 40.69
CA THR A 207 1.07 -15.12 40.38
C THR A 207 2.08 -14.65 39.32
N TYR A 208 3.31 -15.13 39.41
CA TYR A 208 4.39 -14.76 38.49
C TYR A 208 4.84 -16.00 37.72
N PHE A 209 5.30 -15.79 36.48
CA PHE A 209 5.93 -16.86 35.69
C PHE A 209 7.18 -17.35 36.41
N GLN A 210 7.28 -18.67 36.59
CA GLN A 210 8.43 -19.35 37.20
C GLN A 210 9.43 -19.88 36.17
N LYS A 211 9.17 -19.72 34.87
CA LYS A 211 10.02 -20.28 33.82
C LYS A 211 11.31 -19.46 33.68
N ASP A 212 12.45 -20.15 33.68
CA ASP A 212 13.77 -19.53 33.47
C ASP A 212 13.95 -18.97 32.05
N PHE A 213 13.18 -19.47 31.09
CA PHE A 213 13.24 -19.06 29.69
C PHE A 213 11.86 -19.03 29.03
N ASP A 214 11.78 -18.26 27.95
CA ASP A 214 10.62 -18.15 27.07
C ASP A 214 11.04 -18.36 25.61
N TYR A 215 10.09 -18.78 24.78
CA TYR A 215 10.28 -18.94 23.34
C TYR A 215 9.56 -17.81 22.62
N LEU A 216 10.33 -16.96 21.94
CA LEU A 216 9.81 -15.78 21.28
C LEU A 216 10.12 -15.81 19.80
N TRP A 217 9.18 -15.30 19.00
CA TRP A 217 9.46 -14.92 17.62
C TRP A 217 10.57 -13.88 17.58
N ASN A 218 11.66 -14.22 16.90
CA ASN A 218 12.83 -13.37 16.76
C ASN A 218 13.10 -13.12 15.28
N TRP A 219 12.96 -11.86 14.90
CA TRP A 219 13.41 -11.37 13.61
C TRP A 219 14.83 -10.82 13.74
N VAL A 220 15.79 -11.45 13.07
CA VAL A 220 17.22 -11.16 13.16
C VAL A 220 17.55 -9.90 12.34
N LYS A 221 17.11 -8.72 12.80
CA LYS A 221 17.22 -7.45 12.04
C LYS A 221 18.66 -7.07 11.65
N SER A 222 19.67 -7.59 12.33
CA SER A 222 21.08 -7.30 12.07
C SER A 222 21.56 -7.72 10.67
N LYS A 223 20.91 -8.69 10.03
CA LYS A 223 21.28 -9.10 8.65
C LYS A 223 20.48 -8.38 7.57
N VAL A 224 19.62 -7.43 7.95
CA VAL A 224 18.83 -6.67 6.96
C VAL A 224 19.78 -5.75 6.19
N LYS A 225 19.78 -5.87 4.86
CA LYS A 225 20.52 -4.96 3.97
C LYS A 225 19.53 -4.03 3.28
N VAL A 226 19.36 -2.84 3.85
CA VAL A 226 18.62 -1.76 3.20
C VAL A 226 19.59 -1.00 2.29
N LEU A 227 19.34 -1.01 0.98
CA LEU A 227 20.04 -0.14 0.04
C LEU A 227 19.84 1.33 0.45
N ASN A 228 20.89 2.14 0.47
CA ASN A 228 20.86 3.53 0.97
C ASN A 228 20.47 3.72 2.45
N SER A 229 20.73 2.74 3.32
CA SER A 229 20.53 2.87 4.78
C SER A 229 21.24 4.08 5.41
N ALA A 230 22.34 4.55 4.80
CA ALA A 230 23.05 5.77 5.19
C ALA A 230 22.21 7.05 4.94
N TYR A 231 21.38 7.06 3.90
CA TYR A 231 20.52 8.19 3.55
C TYR A 231 19.17 8.16 4.28
N TYR A 232 18.67 6.96 4.61
CA TYR A 232 17.36 6.78 5.25
C TYR A 232 17.51 6.13 6.63
N ARG A 233 17.57 6.96 7.69
CA ARG A 233 17.45 6.49 9.07
C ARG A 233 16.00 6.66 9.53
N PHE A 234 15.28 5.55 9.73
CA PHE A 234 13.97 5.57 10.36
C PHE A 234 14.16 5.84 11.87
N LYS A 235 14.16 7.12 12.26
CA LYS A 235 14.08 7.50 13.67
C LYS A 235 12.60 7.48 14.07
N PRO A 236 12.15 6.57 14.96
CA PRO A 236 10.79 6.64 15.48
C PRO A 236 10.60 8.01 16.13
N THR A 237 9.61 8.75 15.65
CA THR A 237 9.18 10.00 16.27
C THR A 237 8.50 9.66 17.60
N TYR A 238 9.17 9.92 18.71
CA TYR A 238 8.54 9.86 20.03
C TYR A 238 7.71 11.12 20.22
N TYR A 239 6.39 10.96 20.35
CA TYR A 239 5.49 12.05 20.72
C TYR A 239 5.72 12.37 22.20
N ASN A 240 6.03 13.62 22.49
CA ASN A 240 6.13 14.22 23.82
C ASN A 240 7.20 13.65 24.77
N ASN A 241 8.42 14.15 24.65
CA ASN A 241 9.23 14.35 25.86
C ASN A 241 10.06 15.64 25.73
N THR A 242 9.57 16.71 26.36
CA THR A 242 10.23 18.03 26.40
C THR A 242 11.53 18.04 27.19
N SER A 243 11.84 16.98 27.93
CA SER A 243 13.03 16.88 28.77
C SER A 243 14.29 16.37 28.05
N THR A 244 14.17 15.78 26.85
CA THR A 244 15.30 15.13 26.14
C THR A 244 15.43 15.52 24.66
N GLY A 245 15.05 16.76 24.30
CA GLY A 245 15.48 17.37 23.04
C GLY A 245 14.97 16.69 21.76
N GLY A 246 13.72 16.21 21.76
CA GLY A 246 13.05 15.79 20.52
C GLY A 246 12.63 17.00 19.69
N LYS A 247 13.24 17.21 18.51
CA LYS A 247 12.73 18.18 17.52
C LYS A 247 11.32 17.76 17.07
N LEU A 248 10.37 18.71 17.05
CA LEU A 248 9.05 18.54 16.44
C LEU A 248 9.18 17.87 15.06
N GLY A 249 8.50 16.75 14.88
CA GLY A 249 8.83 15.73 13.87
C GLY A 249 8.45 16.07 12.41
N ASN A 250 8.90 15.19 11.52
CA ASN A 250 8.71 15.22 10.06
C ASN A 250 7.24 15.21 9.58
N ILE A 251 6.25 14.99 10.44
CA ILE A 251 4.82 15.07 10.09
C ILE A 251 4.45 16.46 9.55
N ASN A 252 5.00 17.53 10.14
CA ASN A 252 4.79 18.89 9.64
C ASN A 252 5.66 19.23 8.41
N LYS A 253 6.68 18.42 8.12
CA LYS A 253 7.44 18.53 6.84
C LYS A 253 6.78 17.72 5.72
N LEU A 254 6.07 16.64 6.06
CA LEU A 254 5.28 15.84 5.12
C LEU A 254 4.05 16.62 4.63
N SER A 255 3.45 17.48 5.46
CA SER A 255 2.38 18.39 5.01
C SER A 255 2.88 19.47 4.03
N LEU A 256 4.19 19.76 4.01
CA LEU A 256 4.84 20.63 3.03
C LEU A 256 5.24 19.90 1.73
N LEU A 257 5.35 18.57 1.77
CA LEU A 257 5.52 17.72 0.59
C LEU A 257 4.16 17.51 -0.11
N LYS A 258 3.54 18.59 -0.57
CA LYS A 258 2.47 18.56 -1.58
C LYS A 258 3.09 18.39 -2.98
N THR A 259 3.99 17.45 -3.16
CA THR A 259 4.60 17.18 -4.46
C THR A 259 3.91 16.00 -5.11
N SER A 260 3.49 16.19 -6.36
CA SER A 260 2.81 15.16 -7.15
C SER A 260 3.67 13.90 -7.25
N ASN A 261 3.03 12.72 -7.29
CA ASN A 261 3.67 11.40 -7.38
C ASN A 261 4.77 11.25 -8.47
N SER A 262 4.84 12.18 -9.43
CA SER A 262 5.83 12.19 -10.51
C SER A 262 7.27 12.52 -10.06
N GLU A 263 7.47 13.29 -8.99
CA GLU A 263 8.82 13.71 -8.55
C GLU A 263 9.55 12.64 -7.74
N LEU A 264 8.83 11.83 -6.98
CA LEU A 264 9.44 10.72 -6.22
C LEU A 264 10.04 9.64 -7.13
N LEU A 265 9.50 9.48 -8.34
CA LEU A 265 9.98 8.47 -9.30
C LEU A 265 11.29 8.86 -10.01
N LYS A 266 11.63 10.15 -10.09
CA LYS A 266 12.85 10.62 -10.77
C LYS A 266 14.14 10.31 -10.01
N ASN A 267 14.06 10.09 -8.70
CA ASN A 267 15.23 9.83 -7.85
C ASN A 267 15.55 8.34 -7.68
N PHE A 268 14.86 7.45 -8.41
CA PHE A 268 15.02 5.99 -8.30
C PHE A 268 15.45 5.30 -9.62
N ILE A 269 15.87 6.08 -10.63
CA ILE A 269 16.56 5.57 -11.82
C ILE A 269 18.06 5.76 -11.64
#